data_AF-M0MGW1-F1
#
_entry.id   AF-M0MGW1-F1
#
_cell.length_a   1.000
_cell.length_b   1.000
_cell.length_c   1.000
_cell.angle_alpha   90.00
_cell.angle_beta   90.00
_cell.angle_gamma   90.00
#
_symmetry.space_group_name_H-M   'P 1'
#
loop_
_entity.id
_entity.type
_entity.pdbx_description
1 polymer ?
#
loop_
_entity_poly.entity_id
_entity_poly.type
_entity_poly.pdbx_seq_one_letter_code
_entity_poly.pdbx_strand_id
1 'polypeptide(L)' 'MTQWEYETLRPPRGSTKKEATDPKTQLNELGGKGWELVSTVEYVGGGTKYFVFKRPIDGDTHEQ' A
#
# COMPACT_ATOMS: atom_id res chain seq x y z
N MET A 1 19.10 13.45 -3.61
CA MET A 1 17.65 13.73 -3.41
C MET A 1 17.00 12.41 -3.06
N THR A 2 16.19 12.32 -1.99
CA THR A 2 15.55 11.04 -1.64
C THR A 2 14.49 10.67 -2.68
N GLN A 3 14.70 9.57 -3.40
CA GLN A 3 13.74 9.03 -4.36
C GLN A 3 12.81 8.05 -3.65
N TRP A 4 11.52 8.06 -4.02
CA TRP A 4 10.49 7.25 -3.37
C TRP A 4 9.80 6.36 -4.38
N GLU A 5 9.61 5.09 -4.03
CA GLU A 5 8.74 4.17 -4.76
C GLU A 5 7.35 4.19 -4.13
N TYR A 6 6.32 4.04 -4.96
CA TYR A 6 4.93 3.98 -4.52
C TYR A 6 4.28 2.69 -5.02
N GLU A 7 3.54 2.02 -4.13
CA GLU A 7 2.80 0.80 -4.42
C GLU A 7 1.36 0.95 -3.96
N THR A 8 0.42 0.39 -4.72
CA THR A 8 -1.01 0.47 -4.39
C THR A 8 -1.59 -0.91 -4.16
N LEU A 9 -2.12 -1.12 -2.96
CA LEU A 9 -2.82 -2.35 -2.63
C LEU A 9 -4.33 -2.15 -2.72
N ARG A 10 -4.97 -2.94 -3.57
CA ARG A 10 -6.43 -3.03 -3.61
C ARG A 10 -6.89 -4.10 -2.62
N PRO A 11 -7.73 -3.79 -1.61
CA PRO A 11 -8.24 -4.82 -0.73
C PRO A 11 -9.04 -5.85 -1.54
N PRO A 12 -8.87 -7.15 -1.23
CA PRO A 12 -9.63 -8.21 -1.87
C PRO A 12 -11.12 -7.97 -1.68
N ARG A 13 -11.87 -8.02 -2.78
CA ARG A 13 -13.33 -7.95 -2.76
C ARG A 13 -13.85 -9.38 -2.67
N GLY A 14 -14.56 -9.72 -1.60
CA GLY A 14 -15.26 -11.01 -1.52
C GLY A 14 -16.23 -11.17 -2.70
N SER A 15 -16.52 -12.42 -3.06
CA SER A 15 -17.33 -12.80 -4.24
C SER A 15 -18.71 -12.11 -4.33
N THR A 16 -19.24 -11.62 -3.20
CA THR A 16 -20.49 -10.87 -3.09
C THR A 16 -20.36 -9.34 -3.28
N LYS A 17 -19.16 -8.81 -3.54
CA LYS A 17 -18.87 -7.36 -3.66
C LYS A 17 -19.29 -6.52 -2.44
N LYS A 18 -19.70 -7.13 -1.31
CA LYS A 18 -20.28 -6.43 -0.14
C LYS A 18 -19.36 -6.29 1.06
N GLU A 19 -18.35 -7.14 1.20
CA GLU A 19 -17.39 -7.05 2.29
C GLU A 19 -15.96 -7.10 1.72
N ALA A 20 -15.17 -6.08 2.04
CA ALA A 20 -13.73 -6.16 1.87
C ALA A 20 -13.22 -7.20 2.85
N THR A 21 -12.50 -8.21 2.38
CA THR A 21 -11.83 -9.15 3.30
C THR A 21 -10.65 -8.42 3.92
N ASP A 22 -10.38 -8.69 5.20
CA ASP A 22 -9.30 -8.07 5.96
C ASP A 22 -7.95 -8.18 5.21
N PRO A 23 -7.35 -7.07 4.75
CA PRO A 23 -6.12 -7.10 3.96
C PRO A 23 -4.85 -7.29 4.81
N LYS A 24 -4.99 -7.58 6.12
CA LYS A 24 -3.90 -7.64 7.10
C LYS A 24 -2.70 -8.47 6.65
N THR A 25 -2.92 -9.63 6.03
CA THR A 25 -1.81 -10.46 5.52
C THR A 25 -0.94 -9.68 4.54
N GLN A 26 -1.56 -9.05 3.54
CA GLN A 26 -0.83 -8.30 2.52
C GLN A 26 -0.22 -7.01 3.09
N LEU A 27 -0.90 -6.37 4.06
CA LEU A 27 -0.35 -5.21 4.78
C LEU A 27 0.94 -5.59 5.53
N ASN A 28 0.93 -6.73 6.23
CA ASN A 28 2.11 -7.24 6.94
C ASN A 28 3.23 -7.62 5.97
N GLU A 29 2.91 -8.23 4.82
CA GLU A 29 3.90 -8.55 3.79
C GLU A 29 4.58 -7.30 3.22
N LEU A 30 3.79 -6.23 2.98
CA LEU A 30 4.32 -4.94 2.53
C LEU A 30 5.18 -4.29 3.62
N GLY A 31 4.70 -4.27 4.87
CA GLY A 31 5.47 -3.78 6.02
C GLY A 31 6.80 -4.51 6.20
N GLY A 32 6.82 -5.84 6.03
CA GLY A 32 8.05 -6.64 6.06
C GLY A 32 9.04 -6.34 4.93
N LYS A 33 8.56 -5.75 3.82
CA LYS A 33 9.39 -5.31 2.68
C LYS A 33 9.83 -3.84 2.79
N GLY A 34 9.54 -3.17 3.90
CA GLY A 34 9.91 -1.77 4.14
C GLY A 34 8.93 -0.75 3.56
N TRP A 35 7.71 -1.17 3.19
CA TRP A 35 6.67 -0.26 2.72
C TRP A 35 5.91 0.38 3.89
N GLU A 36 5.78 1.70 3.84
CA GLU A 36 5.02 2.50 4.80
C GLU A 36 3.66 2.89 4.21
N LEU A 37 2.57 2.63 4.94
CA LEU A 37 1.24 3.07 4.55
C LEU A 37 1.14 4.59 4.72
N VAL A 38 0.88 5.32 3.62
CA VAL A 38 0.81 6.78 3.64
C VAL A 38 -0.58 7.36 3.43
N SER A 39 -1.45 6.63 2.73
CA SER A 39 -2.78 7.13 2.43
C SER A 39 -3.74 6.02 2.03
N THR A 40 -5.02 6.32 2.11
CA THR A 40 -6.11 5.46 1.64
C THR A 40 -6.98 6.23 0.66
N VAL A 41 -7.26 5.63 -0.49
CA VAL A 41 -8.18 6.19 -1.49
C VAL A 41 -9.53 5.52 -1.32
N GLU A 42 -10.54 6.31 -0.97
CA GLU A 42 -11.91 5.85 -0.73
C GLU A 42 -12.86 6.28 -1.85
N TYR A 43 -13.90 5.50 -2.13
CA TYR A 43 -14.99 5.96 -2.99
C TYR A 43 -15.88 6.96 -2.25
N VAL A 44 -16.35 7.97 -2.97
CA VAL A 44 -17.50 8.77 -2.52
C VAL A 44 -18.70 7.83 -2.41
N GLY A 45 -19.19 7.60 -1.18
CA GLY A 45 -20.29 6.67 -0.89
C GLY A 45 -19.90 5.42 -0.09
N GLY A 46 -18.64 5.26 0.29
CA GLY A 46 -18.19 4.24 1.24
C GLY A 46 -17.43 3.08 0.61
N GLY A 47 -16.28 2.73 1.21
CA GLY A 47 -15.43 1.60 0.84
C GLY A 47 -14.05 2.04 0.34
N THR A 48 -13.01 1.56 1.03
CA THR A 48 -11.61 1.77 0.65
C THR A 48 -11.30 1.06 -0.67
N LYS A 49 -10.82 1.80 -1.66
CA LYS A 49 -10.38 1.25 -2.94
C LYS A 49 -8.93 0.84 -2.95
N TYR A 50 -8.07 1.67 -2.37
CA TYR A 50 -6.62 1.48 -2.43
C TYR A 50 -5.98 1.94 -1.13
N PHE A 51 -4.99 1.17 -0.69
CA PHE A 51 -4.00 1.57 0.28
C PHE A 51 -2.75 1.97 -0.50
N VAL A 52 -2.27 3.19 -0.28
CA VAL A 52 -1.08 3.73 -0.94
C VAL A 52 0.08 3.59 0.02
N PHE A 53 1.14 2.94 -0.45
CA PHE A 53 2.38 2.78 0.29
C PHE A 53 3.50 3.55 -0.38
N LYS A 54 4.48 3.97 0.41
CA LYS A 54 5.76 4.43 -0.09
C LYS A 54 6.90 3.65 0.55
N ARG A 55 8.02 3.55 -0.15
CA ARG A 55 9.31 3.18 0.45
C ARG A 55 10.43 4.01 -0.16
N PRO A 56 11.51 4.32 0.57
CA PRO A 56 12.66 4.96 -0.02
C PRO A 56 13.28 3.99 -1.03
N ILE A 57 13.55 4.46 -2.25
CA ILE A 57 14.40 3.73 -3.19
C ILE A 57 15.82 4.07 -2.76
N ASP A 58 16.58 3.08 -2.33
CA ASP A 58 18.02 3.26 -2.15
C ASP A 58 18.62 3.55 -3.53
N GLY A 59 18.80 4.83 -3.78
CA GLY A 59 19.48 5.41 -4.94
C GLY A 59 20.41 6.54 -4.50
N ASP A 60 20.87 6.48 -3.24
CA ASP A 60 21.83 7.40 -2.62
C ASP A 60 22.20 6.82 -1.23
N THR A 61 23.01 5.76 -1.13
CA THR A 61 24.45 5.92 -0.92
C THR A 61 25.20 4.62 -1.26
N HIS A 62 25.70 4.53 -2.49
CA HIS A 62 27.00 3.90 -2.72
C HIS A 62 27.81 4.76 -3.69
N GLU A 63 28.15 5.96 -3.24
CA GLU A 63 29.23 6.76 -3.80
C GLU A 63 30.29 7.01 -2.73
N GLN A 64 31.27 6.09 -2.75
CA GLN A 64 32.72 6.17 -2.47
C GLN A 64 33.21 7.00 -1.26
#